data_AF-A0A516P1D8-F1
#
_entry.id   AF-A0A516P1D8-F1
#
_cell.length_a   1.000
_cell.length_b   1.000
_cell.length_c   1.000
_cell.angle_alpha   90.00
_cell.angle_beta   90.00
_cell.angle_gamma   90.00
#
_symmetry.space_group_name_H-M   'P 1'
#
loop_
_entity.id
_entity.type
_entity.pdbx_description
1 polymer ?
#
loop_
_entity_poly.entity_id
_entity_poly.type
_entity_poly.pdbx_seq_one_letter_code
_entity_poly.pdbx_strand_id
1 'polypeptide(L)'
;MKCPNCNVNLVITDRSNVEIDYCPDCRGVWLDRGELDKIIERSSQTEQRSYSNDRQNTNMNQQETGYRPKKKESFLSDLFDF
;
A
#
# COMPACT_ATOMS: atom_id res chain seq x y z
N MET A 1 5.67 -15.07 -18.99
CA MET A 1 7.15 -14.92 -19.10
C MET A 1 7.80 -15.71 -17.95
N LYS A 2 9.12 -15.97 -17.92
CA LYS A 2 9.75 -16.68 -16.79
C LYS A 2 10.26 -15.71 -15.75
N CYS A 3 10.03 -16.01 -14.47
CA CYS A 3 10.61 -15.21 -13.40
C CYS A 3 12.13 -15.42 -13.34
N PRO A 4 12.97 -14.37 -13.30
CA PRO A 4 14.42 -14.53 -13.26
C PRO A 4 14.95 -15.03 -11.91
N ASN A 5 14.13 -15.03 -10.86
CA ASN A 5 14.53 -15.53 -9.54
C ASN A 5 14.21 -17.03 -9.37
N CYS A 6 12.96 -17.43 -9.65
CA CYS A 6 12.44 -18.79 -9.48
C CYS A 6 12.49 -19.64 -10.77
N ASN A 7 12.71 -19.04 -11.95
CA ASN A 7 12.63 -19.64 -13.29
C ASN A 7 11.29 -20.35 -13.64
N VAL A 8 10.24 -20.10 -12.85
CA VAL A 8 8.88 -20.57 -13.12
C VAL A 8 8.09 -19.57 -13.96
N ASN A 9 6.98 -20.03 -14.51
CA ASN A 9 6.09 -19.19 -15.30
C ASN A 9 5.38 -18.17 -14.40
N LEU A 10 5.48 -16.90 -14.80
CA LEU A 10 4.70 -15.82 -14.22
C LEU A 10 3.22 -16.02 -14.58
N VAL A 11 2.35 -15.70 -13.63
CA VAL A 11 0.90 -15.73 -13.78
C VAL A 11 0.41 -14.30 -13.92
N ILE A 12 -0.40 -14.06 -14.96
CA ILE A 12 -1.04 -12.78 -15.22
C ILE A 12 -2.29 -12.67 -14.33
N THR A 13 -2.44 -11.55 -13.64
CA THR A 13 -3.65 -11.20 -12.89
C THR A 13 -4.01 -9.74 -13.13
N ASP A 14 -5.30 -9.43 -13.20
CA ASP A 14 -5.77 -8.05 -13.15
C ASP A 14 -6.02 -7.67 -11.68
N ARG A 15 -5.42 -6.57 -11.23
CA ARG A 15 -5.75 -5.95 -9.95
C ARG A 15 -5.95 -4.46 -10.14
N SER A 16 -7.09 -3.96 -9.69
CA SER A 16 -7.43 -2.54 -9.77
C SER A 16 -7.38 -1.98 -11.19
N ASN A 17 -7.72 -2.80 -12.20
CA ASN A 17 -7.69 -2.45 -13.62
C ASN A 17 -6.25 -2.17 -14.12
N VAL A 18 -5.30 -2.95 -13.59
CA VAL A 18 -3.89 -2.96 -13.96
C VAL A 18 -3.49 -4.43 -14.10
N GLU A 19 -2.95 -4.78 -15.26
CA GLU A 19 -2.41 -6.11 -15.51
C GLU A 19 -1.10 -6.26 -14.74
N ILE A 20 -0.90 -7.41 -14.08
CA ILE A 20 0.26 -7.65 -13.22
C ILE A 20 0.75 -9.08 -13.44
N ASP A 21 2.05 -9.24 -13.66
CA ASP A 21 2.73 -10.54 -13.69
C ASP A 21 3.27 -10.88 -12.28
N TYR A 22 2.85 -12.00 -11.68
CA TYR A 22 3.38 -12.45 -10.37
C TYR A 22 3.94 -13.88 -10.41
N CYS A 23 5.06 -14.14 -9.71
CA CYS A 23 5.59 -15.50 -9.50
C CYS A 23 4.87 -16.13 -8.29
N PRO A 24 4.21 -17.30 -8.43
CA PRO A 24 3.56 -17.97 -7.31
C PRO A 24 4.56 -18.50 -6.26
N ASP A 25 5.81 -18.77 -6.65
CA ASP A 25 6.80 -19.37 -5.77
C ASP A 25 7.55 -18.34 -4.92
N CYS A 26 8.10 -17.28 -5.56
CA CYS A 26 8.88 -16.25 -4.86
C CYS A 26 8.07 -15.00 -4.51
N ARG A 27 6.80 -14.93 -4.92
CA ARG A 27 5.91 -13.77 -4.74
C ARG A 27 6.40 -12.47 -5.40
N GLY A 28 7.37 -12.56 -6.31
CA GLY A 28 7.87 -11.40 -7.06
C GLY A 28 6.81 -10.86 -8.02
N VAL A 29 6.74 -9.53 -8.14
CA VAL A 29 5.79 -8.81 -9.00
C VAL A 29 6.55 -8.06 -10.10
N TRP A 30 6.06 -8.15 -11.33
CA TRP A 30 6.64 -7.57 -12.53
C TRP A 30 5.60 -6.67 -13.20
N LEU A 31 6.00 -5.43 -13.49
CA LEU A 31 5.14 -4.37 -14.02
C LEU A 31 5.83 -3.69 -15.19
N ASP A 32 5.07 -3.33 -16.21
CA ASP A 32 5.56 -2.57 -17.35
C ASP A 32 5.62 -1.06 -17.06
N ARG A 33 6.40 -0.34 -17.88
CA ARG A 33 6.49 1.13 -17.86
C ARG A 33 5.16 1.73 -18.32
N GLY A 34 4.30 2.05 -17.36
CA GLY A 34 2.95 2.60 -17.55
C GLY A 34 1.90 1.94 -16.67
N GLU A 35 2.14 0.70 -16.24
CA GLU A 35 1.34 0.05 -15.19
C GLU A 35 1.69 0.60 -13.81
N LEU A 36 2.98 0.81 -13.56
CA LEU A 36 3.47 1.44 -12.33
C LEU A 36 2.86 2.82 -12.11
N ASP A 37 2.80 3.65 -13.16
CA ASP A 37 2.24 5.00 -13.07
C ASP A 37 0.75 4.97 -12.66
N LYS A 38 -0.02 4.03 -13.21
CA LYS A 38 -1.44 3.82 -12.83
C LYS A 38 -1.61 3.41 -11.37
N ILE A 39 -0.68 2.60 -10.85
CA ILE A 39 -0.71 2.17 -9.44
C ILE A 39 -0.39 3.35 -8.51
N ILE A 40 0.61 4.17 -8.85
CA ILE A 40 1.01 5.35 -8.06
C ILE A 40 -0.12 6.38 -7.99
N GLU A 41 -0.80 6.64 -9.10
CA GLU A 41 -1.91 7.59 -9.13
C GLU A 41 -3.05 7.16 -8.20
N ARG A 42 -3.40 5.87 -8.19
CA ARG A 42 -4.49 5.32 -7.35
C ARG A 42 -4.14 5.21 -5.87
N SER A 43 -2.89 4.88 -5.53
CA SER A 43 -2.47 4.79 -4.13
C SER A 43 -2.54 6.16 -3.45
N SER A 44 -2.14 7.23 -4.15
CA SER A 44 -2.19 8.60 -3.65
C SER A 44 -3.62 9.08 -3.30
N GLN A 45 -4.63 8.66 -4.06
CA GLN A 45 -6.04 9.01 -3.81
C GLN A 45 -6.59 8.32 -2.56
N THR A 46 -6.08 7.13 -2.23
CA THR A 46 -6.50 6.37 -1.04
C THR A 46 -5.94 7.00 0.24
N GLU A 47 -4.70 7.46 0.23
CA GLU A 47 -4.08 8.14 1.39
C GLU A 47 -4.73 9.48 1.72
N GLN A 48 -5.15 10.25 0.71
CA GLN A 48 -5.80 11.56 0.92
C GLN A 48 -7.14 11.47 1.68
N ARG A 49 -7.87 10.35 1.53
CA ARG A 49 -9.11 10.10 2.29
C ARG A 49 -8.87 9.76 3.75
N SER A 50 -7.72 9.16 4.05
CA SER A 50 -7.35 8.77 5.41
C SER A 50 -6.78 9.94 6.22
N TYR A 51 -6.03 10.85 5.59
CA TYR A 51 -5.49 12.04 6.27
C TYR A 51 -6.51 13.14 6.54
N SER A 52 -7.61 13.20 5.78
CA SER A 52 -8.65 14.23 5.95
C SER A 52 -9.65 13.91 7.06
N ASN A 53 -9.84 12.63 7.41
CA ASN A 53 -10.76 12.23 8.48
C ASN A 53 -10.19 12.36 9.90
N ASP A 54 -8.86 12.40 10.07
CA ASP A 54 -8.25 12.53 11.41
C ASP A 54 -8.21 13.99 11.90
N ARG A 55 -8.22 14.97 10.99
CA ARG A 55 -8.20 16.40 11.36
C ARG A 55 -9.54 16.96 11.83
N GLN A 56 -10.67 16.28 11.59
CA GLN A 56 -11.98 16.78 12.02
C GLN A 56 -12.44 16.23 13.38
N ASN A 57 -11.80 15.19 13.91
CA ASN A 57 -12.21 14.59 15.19
C ASN A 57 -11.39 15.07 16.42
N THR A 58 -10.57 16.11 16.28
CA THR A 58 -9.79 16.70 17.40
C THR A 58 -10.34 18.04 17.91
N ASN A 59 -11.46 18.54 17.37
CA ASN A 59 -12.01 19.85 17.75
C ASN A 59 -13.32 19.82 18.56
N MET A 60 -13.69 18.66 19.15
CA MET A 60 -14.92 18.53 19.97
C MET A 60 -14.75 17.60 21.19
N ASN A 61 -13.64 17.71 21.92
CA ASN A 61 -13.61 17.30 23.34
C ASN A 61 -12.43 17.94 24.09
N GLN A 62 -12.57 19.22 24.39
CA GLN A 62 -11.76 19.88 25.40
C GLN A 62 -12.36 19.55 26.77
N GLN A 63 -12.00 18.38 27.32
CA GLN A 63 -12.13 18.08 28.74
C GLN A 63 -11.23 16.89 29.12
N GLU A 64 -10.20 17.24 29.88
CA GLU A 64 -9.57 16.40 30.91
C GLU A 64 -8.97 15.05 30.50
N THR A 65 -7.64 15.04 30.36
CA THR A 65 -6.68 14.31 31.23
C THR A 65 -5.38 14.06 30.48
N GLY A 66 -4.25 14.26 31.16
CA GLY A 66 -2.93 14.22 30.55
C GLY A 66 -2.54 12.82 30.08
N TYR A 67 -2.34 12.66 28.76
CA TYR A 67 -1.60 11.53 28.22
C TYR A 67 -0.75 11.98 27.02
N ARG A 68 0.56 11.78 27.11
CA ARG A 68 1.55 12.06 26.05
C ARG A 68 1.24 11.20 24.83
N PRO A 69 1.09 11.78 23.62
CA PRO A 69 1.01 10.98 22.41
C PRO A 69 2.37 10.33 22.13
N LYS A 70 2.44 9.00 22.19
CA LYS A 70 3.59 8.24 21.70
C LYS A 70 3.61 8.30 20.18
N LYS A 71 4.79 8.57 19.62
CA LYS A 71 5.08 8.49 18.17
C LYS A 71 4.67 7.10 17.69
N LYS A 72 3.66 7.02 16.83
CA LYS A 72 3.26 5.77 16.20
C LYS A 72 4.27 5.49 15.10
N GLU A 73 5.01 4.42 15.30
CA GLU A 73 5.96 3.91 14.34
C GLU A 73 5.23 3.61 13.02
N SER A 74 5.80 4.16 11.96
CA SER A 74 6.00 3.51 10.68
C SER A 74 4.91 2.51 10.27
N PHE A 75 3.84 3.03 9.68
CA PHE A 75 2.84 2.31 8.87
C PHE A 75 3.45 1.34 7.83
N LEU A 76 4.74 1.45 7.55
CA LEU A 76 5.47 0.54 6.68
C LEU A 76 5.76 -0.83 7.31
N SER A 77 5.69 -0.99 8.64
CA SER A 77 5.97 -2.27 9.29
C SER A 77 4.92 -3.34 8.98
N ASP A 78 3.64 -2.97 8.87
CA ASP A 78 2.55 -3.92 8.61
C ASP A 78 2.42 -4.30 7.13
N LEU A 79 3.09 -3.58 6.22
CA LEU A 79 3.07 -3.89 4.79
C LEU A 79 4.16 -4.90 4.38
N PHE A 80 5.19 -5.07 5.21
CA PHE A 80 6.31 -5.99 4.98
C PHE A 80 6.34 -7.20 5.95
N ASP A 81 5.32 -7.38 6.79
CA ASP A 81 5.20 -8.53 7.70
C ASP A 81 4.45 -9.69 6.99
N PHE A 82 5.20 -10.52 6.26
CA PHE A 82 4.71 -11.73 5.54
C PHE A 82 5.72 -12.86 5.45
#